data_AF-A0A6L2KFM8-F1
#
_entry.id   AF-A0A6L2KFM8-F1
#
_cell.length_a   1.000
_cell.length_b   1.000
_cell.length_c   1.000
_cell.angle_alpha   90.00
_cell.angle_beta   90.00
_cell.angle_gamma   90.00
#
_symmetry.space_group_name_H-M   'P 1'
#
loop_
_entity.id
_entity.type
_entity.pdbx_description
1 polymer ?
#
loop_
_entity_poly.entity_id
_entity_poly.type
_entity_poly.pdbx_seq_one_letter_code
_entity_poly.pdbx_strand_id
1 'polypeptide(L)'
;MRTLAEFMIIVGANNRPPMLEKSLKKTYAELSTSKKLKANCDGKATNIVLQGLPSDVYAIINHYEVANEIWDRVKLLMQGTKLSLQEKVCELYDEFDKFTFMKGETLYRCYWRFSQLINNMNVINMSTRPVQVNIKFLNCLPPE
;
A
#
# COMPACT_ATOMS: atom_id res chain seq x y z
N MET A 1 45.34 -8.26 -15.91
CA MET A 1 43.96 -8.44 -16.42
C MET A 1 43.13 -9.01 -15.30
N ARG A 2 42.17 -8.23 -14.77
CA ARG A 2 41.22 -8.66 -13.73
C ARG A 2 39.87 -8.92 -14.42
N THR A 3 39.33 -10.12 -14.24
CA THR A 3 38.15 -10.63 -14.97
C THR A 3 36.84 -10.10 -14.40
N LEU A 4 35.81 -10.02 -15.27
CA LEU A 4 34.44 -9.53 -15.05
C LEU A 4 33.75 -10.05 -13.77
N ALA A 5 34.20 -11.18 -13.23
CA ALA A 5 33.72 -11.76 -11.97
C ALA A 5 34.04 -10.87 -10.74
N GLU A 6 35.14 -10.12 -10.72
CA GLU A 6 35.53 -9.31 -9.56
C GLU A 6 34.68 -8.03 -9.41
N PHE A 7 34.08 -7.52 -10.49
CA PHE A 7 33.14 -6.38 -10.42
C PHE A 7 31.71 -6.78 -10.06
N MET A 8 31.35 -8.07 -10.18
CA MET A 8 30.04 -8.57 -9.75
C MET A 8 29.94 -8.78 -8.24
N ILE A 9 31.06 -8.71 -7.50
CA ILE A 9 31.10 -8.86 -6.03
C ILE A 9 30.65 -7.59 -5.27
N ILE A 10 30.58 -6.41 -5.92
CA ILE A 10 30.15 -5.15 -5.26
C ILE A 10 28.61 -5.01 -5.18
N VAL A 11 27.83 -5.92 -5.80
CA VAL A 11 26.37 -5.93 -5.66
C VAL A 11 25.94 -7.23 -5.01
N GLY A 12 26.04 -7.26 -3.68
CA GLY A 12 25.51 -8.34 -2.86
C GLY A 12 24.00 -8.49 -3.04
N ALA A 13 23.59 -9.42 -3.91
CA ALA A 13 22.38 -10.22 -3.79
C ALA A 13 22.43 -11.33 -4.85
N ASN A 14 22.65 -12.57 -4.42
CA ASN A 14 22.57 -13.78 -5.23
C ASN A 14 21.13 -14.14 -5.67
N ASN A 15 20.20 -13.19 -5.64
CA ASN A 15 18.76 -13.41 -5.87
C ASN A 15 18.19 -12.58 -7.03
N ARG A 16 18.95 -12.37 -8.10
CA ARG A 16 18.41 -11.68 -9.28
C ARG A 16 17.41 -12.60 -10.01
N PRO A 17 16.16 -12.17 -10.29
CA PRO A 17 15.23 -12.96 -11.08
C PRO A 17 15.82 -13.24 -12.48
N PRO A 18 15.81 -14.50 -12.96
CA PRO A 18 16.44 -14.89 -14.22
C PRO A 18 15.84 -14.20 -15.45
N MET A 19 14.66 -13.58 -15.31
CA MET A 19 13.93 -12.91 -16.39
C MET A 19 14.60 -11.61 -16.86
N LEU A 20 15.33 -10.90 -16.00
CA LEU A 20 16.00 -9.64 -16.36
C LEU A 20 17.32 -9.84 -17.12
N GLU A 21 17.89 -11.04 -17.11
CA GLU A 21 19.21 -11.26 -17.70
C GLU A 21 19.22 -11.36 -19.23
N LYS A 22 18.15 -11.89 -19.84
CA LYS A 22 18.22 -12.34 -21.25
C LYS A 22 17.89 -11.23 -22.25
N SER A 23 17.01 -10.29 -21.91
CA SER A 23 16.62 -9.15 -22.76
C SER A 23 17.60 -7.97 -22.67
N LEU A 24 18.21 -7.73 -21.51
CA LEU A 24 19.12 -6.59 -21.29
C LEU A 24 20.50 -6.77 -21.95
N LYS A 25 21.01 -8.01 -22.08
CA LYS A 25 22.40 -8.28 -22.51
C LYS A 25 22.71 -7.88 -23.96
N LYS A 26 21.76 -8.00 -24.90
CA LYS A 26 22.00 -7.64 -26.32
C LYS A 26 21.98 -6.12 -26.55
N THR A 27 21.03 -5.42 -25.94
CA THR A 27 20.84 -3.97 -26.13
C THR A 27 21.91 -3.16 -25.37
N TYR A 28 22.46 -3.66 -24.27
CA TYR A 28 23.38 -2.88 -23.43
C TYR A 28 24.73 -2.57 -24.09
N ALA A 29 25.26 -3.44 -24.96
CA ALA A 29 26.57 -3.22 -25.59
C ALA A 29 26.56 -1.98 -26.51
N GLU A 30 25.46 -1.75 -27.22
CA GLU A 30 25.27 -0.71 -28.24
C GLU A 30 24.84 0.66 -27.67
N LEU A 31 24.55 0.74 -26.36
CA LEU A 31 24.11 1.97 -25.72
C LEU A 31 25.27 2.93 -25.44
N SER A 32 24.99 4.24 -25.54
CA SER A 32 25.89 5.29 -25.08
C SER A 32 26.13 5.20 -23.57
N THR A 33 27.26 5.74 -23.11
CA THR A 33 27.66 5.78 -21.70
C THR A 33 26.56 6.36 -20.79
N SER A 34 25.88 7.42 -21.23
CA SER A 34 24.77 8.03 -20.51
C SER A 34 23.55 7.09 -20.36
N LYS A 35 23.17 6.38 -21.43
CA LYS A 35 22.06 5.42 -21.38
C LYS A 35 22.39 4.20 -20.50
N LYS A 36 23.65 3.75 -20.50
CA LYS A 36 24.15 2.68 -19.62
C LYS A 36 24.07 3.04 -18.14
N LEU A 37 24.46 4.28 -17.79
CA LEU A 37 24.34 4.81 -16.44
C LEU A 37 22.89 4.87 -15.99
N LYS A 38 21.99 5.39 -16.84
CA LYS A 38 20.55 5.48 -16.53
C LYS A 38 19.93 4.10 -16.25
N ALA A 39 20.23 3.11 -17.10
CA ALA A 39 19.73 1.75 -16.92
C ALA A 39 20.28 1.08 -15.64
N ASN A 40 21.54 1.36 -15.28
CA ASN A 40 22.11 0.86 -14.03
C ASN A 40 21.45 1.49 -12.80
N CYS A 41 21.17 2.80 -12.83
CA CYS A 41 20.44 3.49 -11.76
C CYS A 41 19.02 2.96 -11.63
N ASP A 42 18.31 2.77 -12.74
CA ASP A 42 16.95 2.23 -12.75
C ASP A 42 16.90 0.80 -12.18
N GLY A 43 17.81 -0.08 -12.61
CA GLY A 43 17.90 -1.44 -12.06
C GLY A 43 18.19 -1.48 -10.55
N LYS A 44 19.01 -0.56 -10.03
CA LYS A 44 19.24 -0.43 -8.58
C LYS A 44 17.99 0.05 -7.85
N ALA A 45 17.30 1.06 -8.39
CA ALA A 45 16.07 1.60 -7.81
C ALA A 45 14.98 0.52 -7.76
N THR A 46 14.77 -0.21 -8.85
CA THR A 46 13.83 -1.35 -8.93
C THR A 46 14.15 -2.38 -7.85
N ASN A 47 15.42 -2.80 -7.72
CA ASN A 47 15.78 -3.80 -6.72
C ASN A 47 15.54 -3.33 -5.27
N ILE A 48 15.84 -2.06 -4.96
CA ILE A 48 15.58 -1.49 -3.63
C ILE A 48 14.08 -1.49 -3.33
N VAL A 49 13.25 -1.05 -4.28
CA VAL A 49 11.79 -1.02 -4.09
C VAL A 49 11.26 -2.44 -3.88
N LEU A 50 11.61 -3.39 -4.74
CA LEU A 50 11.10 -4.76 -4.67
C LEU A 50 11.50 -5.50 -3.39
N GLN A 51 12.71 -5.27 -2.85
CA GLN A 51 13.16 -5.88 -1.60
C GLN A 51 12.38 -5.39 -0.36
N GLY A 52 11.77 -4.20 -0.43
CA GLY A 52 10.96 -3.64 0.64
C GLY A 52 9.49 -4.07 0.60
N LEU A 53 9.04 -4.83 -0.41
CA LEU A 53 7.63 -5.14 -0.58
C LEU A 53 7.22 -6.46 0.09
N PRO A 54 6.03 -6.50 0.71
CA PRO A 54 5.34 -7.75 1.04
C PRO A 54 5.12 -8.65 -0.18
N SER A 55 5.08 -9.97 0.01
CA SER A 55 5.02 -10.96 -1.08
C SER A 55 3.75 -10.87 -1.94
N ASP A 56 2.63 -10.50 -1.34
CA ASP A 56 1.34 -10.26 -2.00
C ASP A 56 1.40 -9.02 -2.91
N VAL A 57 2.05 -7.96 -2.47
CA VAL A 57 2.28 -6.74 -3.27
C VAL A 57 3.27 -7.01 -4.40
N TYR A 58 4.33 -7.77 -4.15
CA TYR A 58 5.30 -8.17 -5.18
C TYR A 58 4.65 -8.93 -6.33
N ALA A 59 3.76 -9.89 -6.04
CA ALA A 59 3.07 -10.68 -7.06
C ALA A 59 2.24 -9.82 -8.03
N ILE A 60 1.75 -8.66 -7.58
CA ILE A 60 0.94 -7.73 -8.38
C ILE A 60 1.82 -6.82 -9.26
N ILE A 61 3.09 -6.61 -8.90
CA ILE A 61 3.95 -5.59 -9.52
C ILE A 61 5.12 -6.21 -10.31
N ASN A 62 5.31 -7.53 -10.23
CA ASN A 62 6.44 -8.23 -10.84
C ASN A 62 6.53 -8.13 -12.39
N HIS A 63 5.46 -7.69 -13.07
CA HIS A 63 5.43 -7.52 -14.53
C HIS A 63 5.90 -6.14 -14.99
N TYR A 64 6.13 -5.20 -14.07
CA TYR A 64 6.68 -3.88 -14.40
C TYR A 64 8.21 -3.93 -14.42
N GLU A 65 8.82 -3.31 -15.45
CA GLU A 65 10.27 -3.35 -15.65
C GLU A 65 10.97 -2.05 -15.18
N VAL A 66 10.23 -0.94 -15.11
CA VAL A 66 10.76 0.40 -14.84
C VAL A 66 10.52 0.81 -13.39
N ALA A 67 11.55 1.29 -12.69
CA ALA A 67 11.47 1.62 -11.28
C ALA A 67 10.37 2.63 -10.94
N ASN A 68 10.18 3.64 -11.81
CA ASN A 68 9.15 4.66 -11.62
C ASN A 68 7.73 4.08 -11.67
N GLU A 69 7.46 3.16 -12.61
CA GLU A 69 6.14 2.53 -12.74
C GLU A 69 5.83 1.60 -11.55
N ILE A 70 6.84 0.85 -11.10
CA ILE A 70 6.77 0.04 -9.87
C ILE A 70 6.42 0.94 -8.70
N TRP A 71 7.14 2.05 -8.52
CA TRP A 71 6.92 2.99 -7.42
C TRP A 71 5.52 3.61 -7.44
N ASP A 72 5.07 4.08 -8.61
CA ASP A 72 3.74 4.65 -8.78
C ASP A 72 2.65 3.62 -8.48
N ARG A 73 2.84 2.35 -8.87
CA ARG A 73 1.91 1.27 -8.58
C ARG A 73 1.88 0.88 -7.10
N VAL A 74 3.05 0.80 -6.44
CA VAL A 74 3.14 0.59 -4.98
C VAL A 74 2.38 1.69 -4.26
N LYS A 75 2.60 2.94 -4.64
CA LYS A 75 1.91 4.09 -4.05
C LYS A 75 0.40 3.97 -4.21
N LEU A 76 -0.08 3.62 -5.40
CA LEU A 76 -1.50 3.41 -5.68
C LEU A 76 -2.11 2.28 -4.85
N LEU A 77 -1.40 1.16 -4.69
CA LEU A 77 -1.87 0.01 -3.91
C LEU A 77 -1.92 0.31 -2.41
N MET A 78 -0.94 1.05 -1.90
CA MET A 78 -0.83 1.37 -0.47
C MET A 78 -1.75 2.51 -0.05
N GLN A 79 -1.85 3.57 -0.86
CA GLN A 79 -2.69 4.72 -0.57
C GLN A 79 -4.15 4.51 -1.03
N GLY A 80 -4.36 3.54 -1.91
CA GLY A 80 -5.63 3.34 -2.58
C GLY A 80 -5.87 4.37 -3.69
N THR A 81 -7.04 4.25 -4.30
CA THR A 81 -7.57 5.19 -5.28
C THR A 81 -8.61 6.11 -4.63
N LYS A 82 -9.00 7.18 -5.33
CA LYS A 82 -10.17 7.98 -4.93
C LYS A 82 -11.43 7.11 -4.82
N LEU A 83 -11.58 6.11 -5.69
CA LEU A 83 -12.71 5.18 -5.67
C LEU A 83 -12.70 4.32 -4.41
N SER A 84 -11.57 3.69 -4.07
CA SER A 84 -11.49 2.88 -2.85
C SER A 84 -11.64 3.70 -1.57
N LEU A 85 -11.22 4.96 -1.58
CA LEU A 85 -11.51 5.89 -0.48
C LEU A 85 -13.02 6.15 -0.37
N GLN A 86 -13.70 6.39 -1.50
CA GLN A 86 -15.14 6.60 -1.54
C GLN A 86 -15.91 5.35 -1.08
N GLU A 87 -15.51 4.15 -1.51
CA GLU A 87 -16.10 2.89 -1.05
C GLU A 87 -16.00 2.77 0.48
N LYS A 88 -14.81 3.05 1.05
CA LYS A 88 -14.60 3.03 2.50
C LYS A 88 -15.42 4.08 3.25
N VAL A 89 -15.58 5.28 2.67
CA VAL A 89 -16.48 6.31 3.19
C VAL A 89 -17.93 5.80 3.23
N CYS A 90 -18.40 5.15 2.15
CA CYS A 90 -19.75 4.58 2.12
C CYS A 90 -19.92 3.46 3.16
N GLU A 91 -18.97 2.53 3.25
CA GLU A 91 -19.00 1.43 4.23
C GLU A 91 -19.10 1.95 5.67
N LEU A 92 -18.29 2.95 6.03
CA LEU A 92 -18.29 3.54 7.37
C LEU A 92 -19.56 4.34 7.65
N TYR A 93 -20.14 5.02 6.65
CA TYR A 93 -21.45 5.67 6.81
C TYR A 93 -22.55 4.64 7.06
N ASP A 94 -22.55 3.54 6.32
CA ASP A 94 -23.49 2.44 6.49
C ASP A 94 -23.36 1.79 7.87
N GLU A 95 -22.13 1.53 8.32
CA GLU A 95 -21.85 1.00 9.66
C GLU A 95 -22.29 1.97 10.76
N PHE A 96 -22.03 3.27 10.58
CA PHE A 96 -22.47 4.31 11.49
C PHE A 96 -24.00 4.38 11.55
N ASP A 97 -24.69 4.37 10.41
CA ASP A 97 -26.14 4.45 10.37
C ASP A 97 -26.81 3.18 10.94
N LYS A 98 -26.25 2.01 10.67
CA LYS A 98 -26.77 0.72 11.16
C LYS A 98 -26.26 0.37 12.57
N PHE A 99 -25.45 1.23 13.20
CA PHE A 99 -24.91 0.98 14.52
C PHE A 99 -26.04 0.82 15.53
N THR A 100 -26.01 -0.28 16.29
CA THR A 100 -27.02 -0.60 17.30
C THR A 100 -26.37 -1.31 18.48
N PHE A 101 -26.99 -1.18 19.64
CA PHE A 101 -26.62 -1.94 20.83
C PHE A 101 -26.95 -3.42 20.64
N MET A 102 -26.00 -4.30 20.95
CA MET A 102 -26.23 -5.74 20.80
C MET A 102 -26.89 -6.33 22.06
N LYS A 103 -27.77 -7.32 21.88
CA LYS A 103 -28.40 -8.01 23.01
C LYS A 103 -27.34 -8.69 23.90
N GLY A 104 -27.34 -8.37 25.19
CA GLY A 104 -26.39 -8.90 26.18
C GLY A 104 -25.00 -8.24 26.14
N GLU A 105 -24.82 -7.19 25.35
CA GLU A 105 -23.62 -6.36 25.39
C GLU A 105 -23.59 -5.48 26.64
N THR A 106 -22.41 -5.15 27.14
CA THR A 106 -22.25 -4.16 28.21
C THR A 106 -22.14 -2.76 27.63
N LEU A 107 -22.58 -1.73 28.36
CA LEU A 107 -22.43 -0.34 27.94
C LEU A 107 -20.97 0.00 27.58
N TYR A 108 -20.01 -0.49 28.35
CA TYR A 108 -18.58 -0.33 28.06
C TYR A 108 -18.19 -0.90 26.71
N ARG A 109 -18.64 -2.11 26.37
CA ARG A 109 -18.31 -2.78 25.10
C ARG A 109 -18.97 -2.06 23.91
N CYS A 110 -20.21 -1.59 24.07
CA CYS A 110 -20.88 -0.75 23.08
C CYS A 110 -20.11 0.56 22.84
N TYR A 111 -19.75 1.27 23.91
CA TYR A 111 -18.97 2.51 23.82
C TYR A 111 -17.61 2.31 23.15
N TRP A 112 -16.93 1.21 23.48
CA TRP A 112 -15.66 0.87 22.85
C TRP A 112 -15.79 0.70 21.33
N ARG A 113 -16.76 -0.12 20.87
CA ARG A 113 -17.05 -0.31 19.43
C ARG A 113 -17.40 1.01 18.75
N PHE A 114 -18.25 1.81 19.37
CA PHE A 114 -18.65 3.10 18.82
C PHE A 114 -17.44 4.05 18.70
N SER A 115 -16.57 4.07 19.71
CA SER A 115 -15.34 4.87 19.71
C SER A 115 -14.37 4.41 18.61
N GLN A 116 -14.24 3.10 18.37
CA GLN A 116 -13.47 2.56 17.25
C GLN A 116 -14.03 3.02 15.90
N LEU A 117 -15.36 2.98 15.74
CA LEU A 117 -16.03 3.45 14.53
C LEU A 117 -15.78 4.94 14.27
N ILE A 118 -15.94 5.78 15.29
CA ILE A 118 -15.66 7.23 15.19
C ILE A 118 -14.19 7.49 14.87
N ASN A 119 -13.27 6.76 15.48
CA ASN A 119 -11.84 6.88 15.17
C ASN A 119 -11.56 6.52 13.70
N ASN A 120 -12.16 5.43 13.19
CA ASN A 120 -12.01 5.04 11.79
C ASN A 120 -12.54 6.11 10.83
N MET A 121 -13.69 6.73 11.14
CA MET A 121 -14.24 7.85 10.38
C MET A 121 -13.29 9.06 10.38
N ASN A 122 -12.73 9.40 11.55
CA ASN A 122 -11.82 10.54 11.69
C ASN A 122 -10.50 10.34 10.94
N VAL A 123 -9.95 9.11 10.90
CA VAL A 123 -8.71 8.80 10.15
C VAL A 123 -8.83 9.15 8.67
N ILE A 124 -10.02 9.02 8.09
CA ILE A 124 -10.27 9.34 6.68
C ILE A 124 -10.91 10.72 6.49
N ASN A 125 -10.85 11.60 7.50
CA ASN A 125 -11.39 12.96 7.50
C ASN A 125 -12.91 13.04 7.22
N MET A 126 -13.69 12.01 7.60
CA MET A 126 -15.14 12.13 7.60
C MET A 126 -15.57 13.08 8.71
N SER A 127 -16.01 14.28 8.33
CA SER A 127 -16.52 15.28 9.26
C SER A 127 -17.88 14.86 9.82
N THR A 128 -17.95 14.52 11.10
CA THR A 128 -19.21 14.42 11.86
C THR A 128 -19.20 15.43 13.00
N ARG A 129 -20.31 16.14 13.21
CA ARG A 129 -20.40 17.09 14.33
C ARG A 129 -20.45 16.31 15.64
N PRO A 130 -19.78 16.76 16.71
CA PRO A 130 -19.85 16.08 18.02
C PRO A 130 -21.28 15.85 18.51
N VAL A 131 -22.19 16.81 18.26
CA VAL A 131 -23.62 16.66 18.57
C VAL A 131 -24.27 15.50 17.82
N GLN A 132 -23.96 15.30 16.54
CA GLN A 132 -24.53 14.18 15.76
C GLN A 132 -24.02 12.83 16.27
N VAL A 133 -22.73 12.77 16.61
CA VAL A 133 -22.10 11.57 17.20
C VAL A 133 -22.76 11.21 18.53
N ASN A 134 -22.96 12.20 19.41
CA ASN A 134 -23.58 11.99 20.71
C ASN A 134 -25.04 11.57 20.59
N ILE A 135 -25.83 12.24 19.73
CA ILE A 135 -27.24 11.87 19.50
C ILE A 135 -27.31 10.44 18.93
N LYS A 136 -26.45 10.09 17.97
CA LYS A 136 -26.44 8.74 17.40
C LYS A 136 -26.16 7.70 18.49
N PHE A 137 -25.14 7.92 19.31
CA PHE A 137 -24.81 6.99 20.40
C PHE A 137 -25.98 6.78 21.36
N LEU A 138 -26.62 7.86 21.82
CA LEU A 138 -27.76 7.79 22.72
C LEU A 138 -28.95 7.04 22.12
N ASN A 139 -29.25 7.28 20.83
CA ASN A 139 -30.34 6.61 20.13
C ASN A 139 -30.10 5.10 19.92
N CYS A 140 -28.85 4.64 20.02
CA CYS A 140 -28.52 3.23 19.87
C CYS A 140 -28.69 2.42 21.17
N LEU A 141 -28.78 3.08 22.33
CA LEU A 141 -28.89 2.43 23.64
C LEU A 141 -30.29 1.81 23.85
N PRO A 142 -30.39 0.70 24.61
CA PRO A 142 -31.69 0.11 24.93
C PRO A 142 -32.52 1.10 25.78
N PRO A 143 -33.86 1.07 25.64
CA PRO A 143 -34.74 1.82 26.53
C PRO A 143 -34.59 1.34 27.98
N GLU A 144 -34.78 2.27 28.92
CA GLU A 144 -34.82 2.00 30.37
C GLU A 144 -35.97 1.05 30.75
#